data_AF-A0AAP4VJJ5-F1
#
_entry.id   AF-A0AAP4VJJ5-F1
#
_cell.length_a   1.000
_cell.length_b   1.000
_cell.length_c   1.000
_cell.angle_alpha   90.00
_cell.angle_beta   90.00
_cell.angle_gamma   90.00
#
_symmetry.space_group_name_H-M   'P 1'
#
loop_
_entity.id
_entity.type
_entity.pdbx_description
1 polymer ?
#
loop_
_entity_poly.entity_id
_entity_poly.type
_entity_poly.pdbx_seq_one_letter_code
_entity_poly.pdbx_strand_id
1 'polypeptide(L)'
;MSEILYRGFYNNWAIYRANRAYWFGRFWSKHKGGGDWSKADDSYRRRYKPYLSDRFNNGVFFLDGNPIFNLWNVETGKVARVVQLEAEGDDDRYFSSFTQKIEMAPIGHEEIQPLDELVVILVLSTGLVEQAVGELREWLR
;
A
#
# COMPACT_ATOMS: atom_id res chain seq x y z
N MET A 1 14.00 12.79 19.37
CA MET A 1 13.69 12.91 17.92
C MET A 1 12.40 12.15 17.69
N SER A 2 11.47 12.68 16.89
CA SER A 2 10.22 11.98 16.59
C SER A 2 10.49 10.69 15.81
N GLU A 3 9.72 9.64 16.10
CA GLU A 3 9.76 8.39 15.34
C GLU A 3 8.80 8.39 14.13
N ILE A 4 7.99 9.43 13.97
CA ILE A 4 7.05 9.57 12.85
C ILE A 4 7.80 9.95 11.58
N LEU A 5 7.49 9.23 10.51
CA LEU A 5 8.05 9.41 9.18
C LEU A 5 7.07 10.17 8.28
N TYR A 6 7.60 10.96 7.36
CA TYR A 6 6.82 11.67 6.32
C TYR A 6 5.70 12.57 6.88
N ARG A 7 5.95 13.32 7.96
CA ARG A 7 5.03 14.36 8.45
C ARG A 7 4.71 15.39 7.38
N GLY A 8 3.49 15.95 7.38
CA GLY A 8 3.10 17.01 6.43
C GLY A 8 2.82 16.51 5.01
N PHE A 9 2.74 15.19 4.78
CA PHE A 9 2.68 14.64 3.43
C PHE A 9 1.36 14.93 2.70
N TYR A 10 0.27 15.26 3.40
CA TYR A 10 -0.97 15.74 2.76
C TYR A 10 -0.77 17.08 2.05
N ASN A 11 0.08 17.93 2.61
CA ASN A 11 0.27 19.31 2.16
C ASN A 11 1.51 19.49 1.27
N ASN A 12 2.30 18.43 1.04
CA ASN A 12 3.55 18.50 0.30
C ASN A 12 3.72 17.33 -0.67
N TRP A 13 3.60 17.62 -1.97
CA TRP A 13 3.69 16.64 -3.04
C TRP A 13 5.02 15.86 -3.06
N ALA A 14 6.13 16.49 -2.68
CA ALA A 14 7.44 15.87 -2.70
C ALA A 14 7.55 14.84 -1.57
N ILE A 15 7.05 15.19 -0.38
CA ILE A 15 6.97 14.28 0.77
C ILE A 15 6.01 13.13 0.45
N TYR A 16 4.83 13.42 -0.13
CA TYR A 16 3.86 12.39 -0.54
C TYR A 16 4.47 11.38 -1.51
N ARG A 17 5.17 11.85 -2.56
CA ARG A 17 5.83 10.97 -3.53
C ARG A 17 6.94 10.14 -2.90
N ALA A 18 7.74 10.74 -2.03
CA ALA A 18 8.79 10.03 -1.30
C ALA A 18 8.20 8.97 -0.36
N ASN A 19 7.10 9.27 0.32
CA ASN A 19 6.37 8.35 1.18
C ASN A 19 5.81 7.15 0.39
N ARG A 20 5.15 7.41 -0.74
CA ARG A 20 4.67 6.37 -1.64
C ARG A 20 5.82 5.49 -2.16
N ALA A 21 6.90 6.11 -2.63
CA ALA A 21 8.08 5.38 -3.08
C ALA A 21 8.71 4.53 -1.98
N TYR A 22 8.70 5.03 -0.74
CA TYR A 22 9.13 4.28 0.43
C TYR A 22 8.30 3.02 0.64
N TRP A 23 6.96 3.11 0.65
CA TRP A 23 6.09 1.93 0.78
C TRP A 23 6.36 0.86 -0.28
N PHE A 24 6.43 1.25 -1.54
CA PHE A 24 6.77 0.31 -2.61
C PHE A 24 8.18 -0.27 -2.42
N GLY A 25 9.17 0.54 -2.08
CA GLY A 25 10.54 0.08 -1.81
C GLY A 25 10.61 -0.88 -0.62
N ARG A 26 9.82 -0.64 0.44
CA ARG A 26 9.72 -1.51 1.61
C ARG A 26 9.09 -2.84 1.24
N PHE A 27 7.97 -2.84 0.51
CA PHE A 27 7.32 -4.07 0.05
C PHE A 27 8.23 -4.89 -0.88
N TRP A 28 8.91 -4.22 -1.82
CA TRP A 28 9.80 -4.84 -2.81
C TRP A 28 11.22 -5.16 -2.34
N SER A 29 11.61 -4.76 -1.13
CA SER A 29 12.93 -5.09 -0.60
C SER A 29 13.13 -6.61 -0.42
N LYS A 30 14.32 -7.13 -0.78
CA LYS A 30 14.72 -8.56 -0.83
C LYS A 30 14.01 -9.50 0.15
N HIS A 31 13.61 -10.67 -0.36
CA HIS A 31 13.25 -11.83 0.46
C HIS A 31 14.49 -12.34 1.20
N LYS A 32 14.37 -12.72 2.49
CA LYS A 32 15.45 -13.41 3.25
C LYS A 32 15.88 -14.78 2.68
N GLY A 33 15.32 -15.19 1.53
CA GLY A 33 15.67 -16.40 0.78
C GLY A 33 16.49 -16.15 -0.50
N GLY A 34 17.08 -14.96 -0.67
CA GLY A 34 18.02 -14.68 -1.77
C GLY A 34 17.39 -14.15 -3.08
N GLY A 35 16.07 -14.02 -3.14
CA GLY A 35 15.37 -13.39 -4.26
C GLY A 35 15.24 -11.87 -4.06
N ASP A 36 15.75 -11.10 -5.01
CA ASP A 36 15.43 -9.69 -5.17
C ASP A 36 14.07 -9.59 -5.86
N TRP A 37 13.02 -9.10 -5.17
CA TRP A 37 11.71 -8.91 -5.82
C TRP A 37 11.81 -7.95 -7.02
N SER A 38 12.86 -7.12 -7.09
CA SER A 38 13.13 -6.27 -8.25
C SER A 38 13.75 -6.97 -9.46
N LYS A 39 14.27 -8.20 -9.32
CA LYS A 39 14.99 -8.91 -10.41
C LYS A 39 14.23 -10.06 -11.09
N ALA A 40 12.98 -10.33 -10.70
CA ALA A 40 12.05 -11.20 -11.43
C ALA A 40 10.98 -10.37 -12.18
N ASP A 41 11.42 -9.25 -12.77
CA ASP A 41 10.63 -8.04 -13.00
C ASP A 41 9.35 -8.27 -13.82
N ASP A 42 9.35 -9.19 -14.79
CA ASP A 42 8.22 -9.35 -15.70
C ASP A 42 7.09 -10.23 -15.14
N SER A 43 7.40 -11.39 -14.55
CA SER A 43 6.36 -12.23 -13.93
C SER A 43 5.77 -11.53 -12.71
N TYR A 44 6.62 -10.80 -11.98
CA TYR A 44 6.24 -10.13 -10.76
C TYR A 44 5.36 -8.90 -11.01
N ARG A 45 5.69 -8.07 -12.03
CA ARG A 45 4.82 -6.97 -12.48
C ARG A 45 3.50 -7.46 -13.09
N ARG A 46 3.48 -8.66 -13.69
CA ARG A 46 2.23 -9.26 -14.19
C ARG A 46 1.33 -9.74 -13.05
N ARG A 47 1.94 -10.33 -12.01
CA ARG A 47 1.24 -10.83 -10.83
C ARG A 47 0.65 -9.72 -9.97
N TYR A 48 1.36 -8.60 -9.87
CA TYR A 48 1.01 -7.55 -8.92
C TYR A 48 0.64 -6.24 -9.59
N LYS A 49 -0.60 -5.80 -9.39
CA LYS A 49 -1.15 -4.59 -10.01
C LYS A 49 -1.83 -3.69 -8.97
N PRO A 50 -1.89 -2.37 -9.16
CA PRO A 50 -2.81 -1.55 -8.37
C PRO A 50 -4.26 -1.89 -8.73
N TYR A 51 -5.16 -1.86 -7.75
CA TYR A 51 -6.61 -2.08 -7.95
C TYR A 51 -7.46 -0.86 -7.60
N LEU A 52 -6.90 0.10 -6.86
CA LEU A 52 -7.52 1.39 -6.59
C LEU A 52 -6.76 2.50 -7.30
N SER A 53 -7.50 3.47 -7.81
CA SER A 53 -6.89 4.73 -8.25
C SER A 53 -6.31 5.46 -7.04
N ASP A 54 -5.14 6.07 -7.22
CA ASP A 54 -4.54 7.02 -6.29
C ASP A 54 -4.53 8.44 -6.88
N ARG A 55 -5.19 8.63 -8.04
CA ARG A 55 -5.20 9.87 -8.83
C ARG A 55 -6.57 10.20 -9.40
N PHE A 56 -6.79 11.48 -9.61
CA PHE A 56 -7.89 11.99 -10.42
C PHE A 56 -7.64 11.72 -11.92
N ASN A 57 -8.69 11.89 -12.74
CA ASN A 57 -8.61 11.72 -14.20
C ASN A 57 -7.60 12.66 -14.89
N ASN A 58 -7.21 13.77 -14.24
CA ASN A 58 -6.15 14.67 -14.71
C ASN A 58 -4.73 14.23 -14.31
N GLY A 59 -4.58 13.06 -13.67
CA GLY A 59 -3.31 12.48 -13.24
C GLY A 59 -2.75 13.03 -11.92
N VAL A 60 -3.46 13.95 -11.25
CA VAL A 60 -3.06 14.50 -9.94
C VAL A 60 -3.41 13.51 -8.83
N PHE A 61 -2.50 13.30 -7.88
CA PHE A 61 -2.74 12.43 -6.72
C PHE A 61 -3.81 13.01 -5.79
N PHE A 62 -4.54 12.14 -5.08
CA PHE A 62 -5.53 12.56 -4.08
C PHE A 62 -4.90 13.26 -2.87
N LEU A 63 -3.64 12.94 -2.55
CA LEU A 63 -2.87 13.49 -1.43
C LEU A 63 -3.51 13.26 -0.04
N ASP A 64 -4.37 12.26 0.10
CA ASP A 64 -5.15 11.97 1.31
C ASP A 64 -4.68 10.72 2.07
N GLY A 65 -3.61 10.09 1.59
CA GLY A 65 -3.07 8.85 2.18
C GLY A 65 -3.95 7.62 1.99
N ASN A 66 -5.05 7.71 1.22
CA ASN A 66 -6.00 6.63 1.00
C ASN A 66 -6.27 6.36 -0.50
N PRO A 67 -5.56 5.41 -1.11
CA PRO A 67 -4.44 4.65 -0.55
C PRO A 67 -3.09 5.35 -0.75
N ILE A 68 -2.20 5.29 0.24
CA ILE A 68 -0.77 5.63 0.03
C ILE A 68 -0.05 4.48 -0.70
N PHE A 69 -0.56 3.26 -0.53
CA PHE A 69 -0.09 2.03 -1.17
C PHE A 69 -1.29 1.13 -1.42
N ASN A 70 -1.38 0.54 -2.61
CA ASN A 70 -2.36 -0.50 -2.89
C ASN A 70 -1.81 -1.51 -3.90
N LEU A 71 -2.21 -2.77 -3.75
CA LEU A 71 -1.69 -3.86 -4.52
C LEU A 71 -2.67 -5.04 -4.58
N TRP A 72 -2.75 -5.67 -5.75
CA TRP A 72 -3.56 -6.83 -6.06
C TRP A 72 -2.66 -7.94 -6.59
N ASN A 73 -2.72 -9.10 -5.95
CA ASN A 73 -2.17 -10.33 -6.49
C ASN A 73 -3.22 -10.97 -7.43
N VAL A 74 -3.03 -10.84 -8.73
CA VAL A 74 -3.99 -11.33 -9.74
C VAL A 74 -4.10 -12.85 -9.78
N GLU A 75 -3.11 -13.58 -9.25
CA GLU A 75 -3.14 -15.05 -9.22
C GLU A 75 -4.03 -15.58 -8.09
N THR A 76 -4.12 -14.85 -6.97
CA THR A 76 -4.84 -15.30 -5.77
C THR A 76 -6.16 -14.55 -5.54
N GLY A 77 -6.37 -13.43 -6.23
CA GLY A 77 -7.55 -12.57 -5.99
C GLY A 77 -7.46 -11.74 -4.71
N LYS A 78 -6.34 -11.79 -3.98
CA LYS A 78 -6.13 -11.02 -2.76
C LYS A 78 -5.63 -9.62 -3.07
N VAL A 79 -6.20 -8.63 -2.40
CA VAL A 79 -5.79 -7.23 -2.50
C VAL A 79 -5.42 -6.69 -1.14
N ALA A 80 -4.57 -5.66 -1.12
CA ALA A 80 -4.24 -4.95 0.09
C ALA A 80 -4.06 -3.46 -0.17
N ARG A 81 -4.46 -2.63 0.79
CA ARG A 81 -4.16 -1.20 0.81
C ARG A 81 -3.64 -0.74 2.16
N VAL A 82 -2.79 0.27 2.12
CA VAL A 82 -2.40 1.05 3.29
C VAL A 82 -3.09 2.40 3.21
N VAL A 83 -3.82 2.73 4.28
CA VAL A 83 -4.30 4.06 4.60
C VAL A 83 -3.32 4.65 5.60
N GLN A 84 -2.55 5.65 5.17
CA GLN A 84 -1.64 6.34 6.08
C GLN A 84 -2.31 7.62 6.57
N LEU A 85 -2.38 7.79 7.88
CA LEU A 85 -2.89 8.98 8.53
C LEU A 85 -1.75 10.00 8.74
N GLU A 86 -2.10 11.27 8.71
CA GLU A 86 -1.23 12.36 9.18
C GLU A 86 -1.19 12.36 10.72
N ALA A 87 -0.09 12.87 11.27
CA ALA A 87 0.12 12.98 12.70
C ALA A 87 0.91 14.25 13.03
N GLU A 88 0.58 14.88 14.15
CA GLU A 88 1.23 16.08 14.67
C GLU A 88 2.36 15.70 15.64
N GLY A 89 2.14 14.64 16.44
CA GLY A 89 3.02 14.21 17.51
C GLY A 89 3.10 12.70 17.65
N ASP A 90 4.10 12.22 18.38
CA ASP A 90 4.31 10.79 18.62
C ASP A 90 3.16 10.15 19.43
N ASP A 91 2.33 10.95 20.09
CA ASP A 91 1.12 10.53 20.78
C ASP A 91 -0.01 10.11 19.81
N ASP A 92 0.07 10.53 18.54
CA ASP A 92 -0.91 10.17 17.50
C ASP A 92 -0.64 8.79 16.87
N ARG A 93 0.36 8.04 17.38
CA ARG A 93 0.70 6.72 16.85
C ARG A 93 -0.53 5.82 16.83
N TYR A 94 -0.81 5.31 15.65
CA TYR A 94 -1.95 4.44 15.42
C TYR A 94 -1.56 3.29 14.49
N PHE A 95 -2.09 2.12 14.77
CA PHE A 95 -2.00 0.95 13.90
C PHE A 95 -3.25 0.10 14.06
N SER A 96 -3.87 -0.27 12.95
CA SER A 96 -4.96 -1.25 12.90
C SER A 96 -4.93 -1.94 11.55
N SER A 97 -5.34 -3.20 11.51
CA SER A 97 -5.59 -3.91 10.27
C SER A 97 -6.82 -4.79 10.39
N PHE A 98 -7.51 -4.98 9.26
CA PHE A 98 -8.67 -5.84 9.16
C PHE A 98 -8.83 -6.35 7.73
N THR A 99 -9.56 -7.46 7.60
CA THR A 99 -9.90 -8.03 6.30
C THR A 99 -11.37 -7.79 5.97
N GLN A 100 -11.67 -7.63 4.70
CA GLN A 100 -13.04 -7.52 4.21
C GLN A 100 -13.18 -8.11 2.81
N LYS A 101 -14.41 -8.42 2.41
CA LYS A 101 -14.73 -8.78 1.03
C LYS A 101 -15.19 -7.54 0.29
N ILE A 102 -14.64 -7.32 -0.89
CA ILE A 102 -15.06 -6.24 -1.79
C ILE A 102 -15.42 -6.82 -3.16
N GLU A 103 -16.18 -6.05 -3.92
CA GLU A 103 -16.53 -6.38 -5.30
C GLU A 103 -15.89 -5.34 -6.21
N MET A 104 -15.08 -5.81 -7.17
CA MET A 104 -14.55 -4.94 -8.20
C MET A 104 -15.60 -4.77 -9.29
N ALA A 105 -15.91 -3.51 -9.60
CA ALA A 105 -16.80 -3.18 -10.70
C ALA A 105 -16.27 -3.81 -12.01
N PRO A 106 -17.17 -4.34 -12.85
CA PRO A 106 -16.77 -4.99 -14.09
C PRO A 106 -16.12 -3.97 -15.04
N ILE A 107 -15.03 -4.36 -15.69
CA ILE A 107 -14.39 -3.58 -16.74
C ILE A 107 -14.86 -4.13 -18.09
N GLY A 108 -15.68 -3.35 -18.81
CA GLY A 108 -16.23 -3.76 -20.10
C GLY A 108 -17.25 -4.91 -19.97
N HIS A 109 -16.92 -6.09 -20.49
CA HIS A 109 -17.77 -7.28 -20.49
C HIS A 109 -17.35 -8.33 -19.43
N GLU A 110 -16.38 -8.01 -18.58
CA GLU A 110 -15.96 -8.90 -17.50
C GLU A 110 -17.03 -9.00 -16.41
N GLU A 111 -17.06 -10.12 -15.67
CA GLU A 111 -17.96 -10.30 -14.53
C GLU A 111 -17.46 -9.50 -13.31
N ILE A 112 -18.36 -9.27 -12.35
CA ILE A 112 -17.97 -8.73 -11.04
C ILE A 112 -17.00 -9.71 -10.39
N GLN A 113 -15.81 -9.21 -10.04
CA GLN A 113 -14.80 -10.03 -9.38
C GLN A 113 -14.84 -9.79 -7.87
N PRO A 114 -15.18 -10.81 -7.05
CA PRO A 114 -15.02 -10.72 -5.61
C PRO A 114 -13.54 -10.77 -5.26
N LEU A 115 -13.11 -9.88 -4.37
CA LEU A 115 -11.74 -9.78 -3.88
C LEU A 115 -11.72 -9.81 -2.36
N ASP A 116 -10.74 -10.50 -1.80
CA ASP A 116 -10.46 -10.43 -0.36
C ASP A 116 -9.42 -9.32 -0.12
N GLU A 117 -9.82 -8.28 0.62
CA GLU A 117 -9.00 -7.10 0.91
C GLU A 117 -8.43 -7.16 2.32
N LEU A 118 -7.12 -6.90 2.45
CA LEU A 118 -6.50 -6.45 3.70
C LEU A 118 -6.38 -4.93 3.71
N VAL A 119 -6.96 -4.28 4.72
CA VAL A 119 -6.78 -2.85 4.95
C VAL A 119 -5.85 -2.67 6.15
N VAL A 120 -4.77 -1.92 5.95
CA VAL A 120 -3.86 -1.49 7.01
C VAL A 120 -4.03 0.01 7.20
N ILE A 121 -4.38 0.46 8.40
CA ILE A 121 -4.51 1.87 8.76
C ILE A 121 -3.45 2.21 9.79
N LEU A 122 -2.61 3.21 9.52
CA LEU A 122 -1.54 3.55 10.46
C LEU A 122 -1.05 5.00 10.35
N VAL A 123 -0.38 5.45 11.40
CA VAL A 123 0.57 6.57 11.35
C VAL A 123 1.97 5.99 11.17
N LEU A 124 2.66 6.39 10.10
CA LEU A 124 3.93 5.76 9.74
C LEU A 124 5.04 6.15 10.71
N SER A 125 5.59 5.16 11.38
CA SER A 125 6.73 5.32 12.28
C SER A 125 7.77 4.22 12.05
N THR A 126 8.98 4.43 12.56
CA THR A 126 10.08 3.46 12.46
C THR A 126 9.74 2.09 13.05
N GLY A 127 8.89 2.03 14.09
CA GLY A 127 8.47 0.77 14.72
C GLY A 127 7.33 0.04 14.00
N LEU A 128 6.41 0.77 13.36
CA LEU A 128 5.19 0.18 12.77
C LEU A 128 5.36 -0.29 11.33
N VAL A 129 6.36 0.24 10.61
CA VAL A 129 6.57 -0.11 9.19
C VAL A 129 6.84 -1.61 9.00
N GLU A 130 7.61 -2.25 9.88
CA GLU A 130 7.97 -3.66 9.74
C GLU A 130 6.75 -4.56 9.94
N GLN A 131 5.91 -4.23 10.92
CA GLN A 131 4.66 -4.95 11.17
C GLN A 131 3.73 -4.85 9.96
N ALA A 132 3.49 -3.63 9.47
CA ALA A 132 2.65 -3.39 8.29
C ALA A 132 3.15 -4.17 7.06
N VAL A 133 4.46 -4.09 6.77
CA VAL A 133 5.07 -4.78 5.62
C VAL A 133 5.00 -6.30 5.79
N GLY A 134 5.16 -6.80 7.01
CA GLY A 134 4.99 -8.22 7.35
C GLY A 134 3.59 -8.71 7.01
N GLU A 135 2.55 -8.03 7.52
CA GLU A 135 1.15 -8.36 7.25
C GLU A 135 0.81 -8.28 5.76
N LEU A 136 1.24 -7.23 5.07
CA LEU A 136 1.04 -7.09 3.61
C LEU A 136 1.65 -8.25 2.83
N ARG A 137 2.87 -8.65 3.18
CA ARG A 137 3.58 -9.73 2.48
C ARG A 137 2.97 -11.09 2.77
N GLU A 138 2.60 -11.36 4.01
CA GLU A 138 1.94 -12.61 4.38
C GLU A 138 0.59 -12.74 3.69
N TRP A 139 -0.19 -11.65 3.66
CA TRP A 139 -1.49 -11.63 3.02
C TRP A 139 -1.39 -11.84 1.50
N LEU A 140 -0.52 -11.09 0.83
CA LEU A 140 -0.37 -11.07 -0.63
C LEU A 140 0.41 -12.27 -1.19
N ARG A 141 0.86 -13.20 -0.36
CA ARG A 141 1.43 -14.49 -0.79
C ARG A 141 0.41 -15.34 -1.54
#